data_AF-A0A2E2ZDG4-F1
#
_entry.id   AF-A0A2E2ZDG4-F1
#
_cell.length_a   1.000
_cell.length_b   1.000
_cell.length_c   1.000
_cell.angle_alpha   90.00
_cell.angle_beta   90.00
_cell.angle_gamma   90.00
#
_symmetry.space_group_name_H-M   'P 1'
#
loop_
_entity.id
_entity.type
_entity.pdbx_description
1 polymer ?
#
loop_
_entity_poly.entity_id
_entity_poly.type
_entity_poly.pdbx_seq_one_letter_code
_entity_poly.pdbx_strand_id
1 'polypeptide(L)'
;MSLIGQSLDNNNVSVTNNTSNTMLSASNGMQSSYGSSAYFVNPSRAVDGTVYLFEDWTNSGIIYATTNEKYSLKNINLNIERNSFESKVGQDSLFSFNFNNIDKFVVNGRTFKNYYWDDDNRVYEIIYESENWSLIKGFKIVEVSGSANPMLNRTRDRIIRKAFYYLKDDSGINTFIMKKNKILKLLNKKETGSEEVLRYVKSNKLSFKREEDVVKILDYSLGQK
;
A
#
# COMPACT_ATOMS: atom_id res chain seq x y z
N MET A 1 8.63 50.14 -22.89
CA MET A 1 7.36 50.14 -22.13
C MET A 1 6.93 48.69 -22.02
N SER A 2 6.99 48.16 -20.80
CA SER A 2 6.88 46.74 -20.44
C SER A 2 5.42 46.37 -20.13
N LEU A 3 4.93 45.23 -20.63
CA LEU A 3 3.72 44.58 -20.13
C LEU A 3 4.11 43.58 -19.04
N ILE A 4 3.67 43.84 -17.82
CA ILE A 4 3.88 43.03 -16.62
C ILE A 4 2.61 42.20 -16.39
N GLY A 5 2.72 40.87 -16.43
CA GLY A 5 1.72 39.95 -15.90
C GLY A 5 1.83 39.88 -14.38
N GLN A 6 0.69 40.01 -13.69
CA GLN A 6 0.63 40.02 -12.22
C GLN A 6 0.79 38.60 -11.64
N SER A 7 1.71 38.47 -10.68
CA SER A 7 1.87 37.33 -9.78
C SER A 7 0.83 37.39 -8.66
N LEU A 8 0.25 36.24 -8.30
CA LEU A 8 -0.56 36.10 -7.09
C LEU A 8 0.36 35.75 -5.91
N ASP A 9 0.73 36.76 -5.14
CA ASP A 9 1.38 36.61 -3.84
C ASP A 9 0.32 36.23 -2.78
N ASN A 10 0.32 34.96 -2.36
CA ASN A 10 -0.41 34.53 -1.17
C ASN A 10 0.39 34.92 0.09
N ASN A 11 0.18 36.15 0.55
CA ASN A 11 0.60 36.62 1.87
C ASN A 11 -0.17 35.89 2.97
N ASN A 12 0.37 34.78 3.47
CA ASN A 12 -0.16 34.12 4.67
C ASN A 12 0.43 34.77 5.93
N VAL A 13 -0.03 35.99 6.25
CA VAL A 13 0.27 36.68 7.50
C VAL A 13 -0.88 36.43 8.49
N SER A 14 -0.64 35.55 9.45
CA SER A 14 -1.07 35.64 10.88
C SER A 14 -1.17 34.25 11.52
N VAL A 15 -0.02 33.64 11.84
CA VAL A 15 0.03 32.55 12.84
C VAL A 15 0.15 33.21 14.21
N THR A 16 -0.98 33.50 14.85
CA THR A 16 -1.00 33.86 16.27
C THR A 16 -0.81 32.59 17.11
N ASN A 17 0.33 32.48 17.76
CA ASN A 17 0.59 31.44 18.75
C ASN A 17 -0.39 31.56 19.93
N ASN A 18 -1.11 30.47 20.23
CA ASN A 18 -1.90 30.32 21.46
C ASN A 18 -0.95 30.34 22.67
N THR A 19 -0.76 31.52 23.23
CA THR A 19 -0.15 31.73 24.55
C THR A 19 -1.26 32.03 25.53
N SER A 20 -1.12 31.62 26.78
CA SER A 20 -2.14 31.79 27.84
C SER A 20 -2.67 33.22 27.98
N ASN A 21 -1.91 34.23 27.53
CA ASN A 21 -2.31 35.63 27.52
C ASN A 21 -3.46 35.95 26.55
N THR A 22 -3.60 35.27 25.41
CA THR A 22 -4.71 35.54 24.46
C THR A 22 -6.05 35.03 24.99
N MET A 23 -6.04 33.97 25.82
CA MET A 23 -7.22 33.45 26.50
C MET A 23 -7.69 34.40 27.63
N LEU A 24 -6.76 35.02 28.38
CA LEU A 24 -7.07 36.03 29.40
C LEU A 24 -7.61 37.35 28.80
N SER A 25 -7.12 37.77 27.63
CA SER A 25 -7.66 38.95 26.94
C SER A 25 -9.09 38.74 26.43
N ALA A 26 -9.43 37.51 26.02
CA ALA A 26 -10.80 37.15 25.62
C ALA A 26 -11.75 37.05 26.82
N SER A 27 -11.27 36.61 28.01
CA SER A 27 -12.11 36.49 29.21
C SER A 27 -12.42 37.83 29.87
N ASN A 28 -11.52 38.82 29.79
CA ASN A 28 -11.72 40.13 30.41
C ASN A 28 -12.49 41.14 29.54
N GLY A 29 -12.66 40.89 28.24
CA GLY A 29 -13.34 41.82 27.32
C GLY A 29 -14.86 41.62 27.18
N MET A 30 -15.43 40.55 27.76
CA MET A 30 -16.81 40.13 27.45
C MET A 30 -17.61 39.83 28.71
N GLN A 31 -17.71 40.82 29.60
CA GLN A 31 -18.69 40.82 30.68
C GLN A 31 -20.01 41.44 30.20
N SER A 32 -20.60 40.92 29.10
CA SER A 32 -21.99 41.17 28.69
C SER A 32 -22.30 40.45 27.38
N SER A 33 -23.45 39.78 27.32
CA SER A 33 -24.18 39.38 26.10
C SER A 33 -23.81 38.03 25.44
N TYR A 34 -24.63 37.03 25.78
CA TYR A 34 -25.12 35.92 24.95
C TYR A 34 -24.14 35.13 24.05
N GLY A 35 -23.84 33.89 24.48
CA GLY A 35 -23.78 32.71 23.61
C GLY A 35 -22.80 32.73 22.43
N SER A 36 -21.52 33.03 22.66
CA SER A 36 -20.48 32.81 21.65
C SER A 36 -20.16 31.31 21.54
N SER A 37 -20.59 30.66 20.46
CA SER A 37 -20.15 29.30 20.12
C SER A 37 -18.73 29.38 19.54
N ALA A 38 -17.75 28.96 20.34
CA ALA A 38 -16.38 28.80 19.86
C ALA A 38 -16.24 27.45 19.14
N TYR A 39 -15.89 27.48 17.86
CA TYR A 39 -15.48 26.28 17.12
C TYR A 39 -13.98 26.08 17.34
N PHE A 40 -13.62 25.02 18.05
CA PHE A 40 -12.24 24.59 18.18
C PHE A 40 -11.86 23.74 16.97
N VAL A 41 -11.07 24.29 16.05
CA VAL A 41 -10.44 23.49 15.00
C VAL A 41 -9.17 22.91 15.60
N ASN A 42 -9.17 21.60 15.87
CA ASN A 42 -7.95 20.93 16.30
C ASN A 42 -6.96 20.93 15.12
N PRO A 43 -5.71 21.41 15.29
CA PRO A 43 -4.73 21.39 14.21
C PRO A 43 -4.52 19.95 13.70
N SER A 44 -4.24 19.83 12.40
CA SER A 44 -3.95 18.53 11.78
C SER A 44 -2.80 17.87 12.54
N ARG A 45 -3.05 16.66 13.07
CA ARG A 45 -2.03 15.90 13.79
C ARG A 45 -0.98 15.42 12.79
N ALA A 46 0.28 15.38 13.21
CA ALA A 46 1.31 14.70 12.42
C ALA A 46 0.89 13.24 12.20
N VAL A 47 0.79 12.83 10.94
CA VAL A 47 0.46 11.45 10.56
C VAL A 47 1.77 10.72 10.32
N ASP A 48 2.07 9.72 11.13
CA ASP A 48 3.26 8.90 10.95
C ASP A 48 2.98 7.80 9.89
N GLY A 49 3.86 7.64 8.90
CA GLY A 49 3.77 6.57 7.89
C GLY A 49 3.66 7.10 6.46
N THR A 50 3.42 6.18 5.52
CA THR A 50 3.38 6.47 4.08
C THR A 50 2.33 5.61 3.39
N VAL A 51 1.68 6.19 2.37
CA VAL A 51 0.76 5.47 1.46
C VAL A 51 1.51 4.61 0.43
N TYR A 52 2.82 4.78 0.34
CA TYR A 52 3.66 4.08 -0.61
C TYR A 52 4.10 2.70 -0.10
N LEU A 53 4.13 1.72 -1.01
CA LEU A 53 4.49 0.34 -0.67
C LEU A 53 5.95 0.21 -0.23
N PHE A 54 6.88 0.83 -0.97
CA PHE A 54 8.30 0.82 -0.65
C PHE A 54 8.63 2.02 0.25
N GLU A 55 9.53 1.82 1.22
CA GLU A 55 9.98 2.90 2.12
C GLU A 55 10.77 3.96 1.34
N ASP A 56 11.71 3.50 0.53
CA ASP A 56 12.58 4.37 -0.24
C ASP A 56 12.03 4.58 -1.65
N TRP A 57 12.39 5.74 -2.22
CA TRP A 57 12.12 6.08 -3.61
C TRP A 57 13.26 5.71 -4.54
N THR A 58 14.30 5.00 -4.11
CA THR A 58 15.47 4.66 -4.96
C THR A 58 15.29 3.34 -5.72
N ASN A 59 14.06 2.84 -5.83
CA ASN A 59 13.78 1.56 -6.48
C ASN A 59 13.94 1.64 -8.00
N SER A 60 14.33 0.50 -8.58
CA SER A 60 14.38 0.32 -10.02
C SER A 60 13.27 -0.62 -10.47
N GLY A 61 12.69 -0.33 -11.63
CA GLY A 61 11.61 -1.12 -12.19
C GLY A 61 11.72 -1.31 -13.69
N ILE A 62 11.01 -2.32 -14.19
CA ILE A 62 10.82 -2.60 -15.61
C ILE A 62 9.33 -2.70 -15.87
N ILE A 63 8.84 -1.90 -16.81
CA ILE A 63 7.49 -2.03 -17.37
C ILE A 63 7.55 -2.98 -18.54
N TYR A 64 6.63 -3.93 -18.57
CA TYR A 64 6.37 -4.79 -19.72
C TYR A 64 5.06 -4.32 -20.34
N ALA A 65 5.13 -3.78 -21.55
CA ALA A 65 3.95 -3.39 -22.30
C ALA A 65 3.27 -4.63 -22.92
N THR A 66 1.97 -4.51 -23.21
CA THR A 66 1.21 -5.57 -23.92
C THR A 66 1.75 -5.83 -25.33
N THR A 67 2.48 -4.87 -25.90
CA THR A 67 3.19 -4.95 -27.19
C THR A 67 4.53 -5.71 -27.12
N ASN A 68 4.87 -6.31 -25.97
CA ASN A 68 6.17 -6.94 -25.66
C ASN A 68 7.36 -5.97 -25.55
N GLU A 69 7.12 -4.66 -25.57
CA GLU A 69 8.16 -3.66 -25.31
C GLU A 69 8.50 -3.58 -23.82
N LYS A 70 9.75 -3.21 -23.52
CA LYS A 70 10.25 -3.10 -22.14
C LYS A 70 10.81 -1.72 -21.89
N TYR A 71 10.39 -1.11 -20.79
CA TYR A 71 10.83 0.22 -20.39
C TYR A 71 11.45 0.16 -19.00
N SER A 72 12.70 0.62 -18.87
CA SER A 72 13.36 0.71 -17.55
C SER A 72 13.01 2.04 -16.89
N LEU A 73 12.70 1.98 -15.60
CA LEU A 73 12.37 3.13 -14.78
C LEU A 73 13.20 3.14 -13.51
N LYS A 74 13.47 4.37 -13.06
CA LYS A 74 14.07 4.63 -11.76
C LYS A 74 13.09 5.42 -10.92
N ASN A 75 13.38 5.40 -9.63
CA ASN A 75 12.63 6.07 -8.60
C ASN A 75 11.14 5.75 -8.56
N ILE A 76 10.80 4.48 -8.75
CA ILE A 76 9.41 4.02 -8.84
C ILE A 76 8.89 3.55 -7.48
N ASN A 77 7.61 3.80 -7.20
CA ASN A 77 6.92 3.30 -6.03
C ASN A 77 5.45 2.99 -6.35
N LEU A 78 4.81 2.13 -5.56
CA LEU A 78 3.38 1.86 -5.68
C LEU A 78 2.63 2.70 -4.65
N ASN A 79 1.75 3.59 -5.11
CA ASN A 79 0.79 4.25 -4.25
C ASN A 79 -0.36 3.27 -3.95
N ILE A 80 -0.43 2.77 -2.71
CA ILE A 80 -1.40 1.74 -2.31
C ILE A 80 -2.83 2.31 -2.31
N GLU A 81 -2.99 3.58 -1.95
CA GLU A 81 -4.29 4.24 -1.89
C GLU A 81 -4.88 4.43 -3.29
N ARG A 82 -4.04 4.86 -4.25
CA ARG A 82 -4.45 5.11 -5.64
C ARG A 82 -4.36 3.90 -6.56
N ASN A 83 -3.85 2.76 -6.07
CA ASN A 83 -3.57 1.57 -6.90
C ASN A 83 -2.80 1.88 -8.19
N SER A 84 -1.81 2.78 -8.12
CA SER A 84 -1.02 3.19 -9.30
C SER A 84 0.47 3.27 -8.98
N PHE A 85 1.29 2.92 -9.97
CA PHE A 85 2.73 3.16 -9.88
C PHE A 85 3.02 4.63 -10.15
N GLU A 86 3.93 5.19 -9.37
CA GLU A 86 4.39 6.57 -9.50
C GLU A 86 5.92 6.59 -9.55
N SER A 87 6.50 7.44 -10.39
CA SER A 87 7.95 7.68 -10.44
C SER A 87 8.28 9.12 -10.09
N LYS A 88 9.35 9.29 -9.30
CA LYS A 88 9.89 10.61 -8.97
C LYS A 88 10.83 11.09 -10.07
N VAL A 89 10.37 12.07 -10.85
CA VAL A 89 11.09 12.64 -12.02
C VAL A 89 11.79 13.96 -11.71
N GLY A 90 11.46 14.60 -10.59
CA GLY A 90 12.08 15.83 -10.10
C GLY A 90 11.99 15.94 -8.57
N GLN A 91 12.38 17.07 -8.00
CA GLN A 91 12.34 17.27 -6.54
C GLN A 91 10.92 17.13 -5.98
N ASP A 92 9.96 17.76 -6.66
CA ASP A 92 8.54 17.81 -6.27
C ASP A 92 7.61 17.29 -7.38
N SER A 93 8.13 16.53 -8.34
CA SER A 93 7.36 16.04 -9.49
C SER A 93 7.25 14.52 -9.48
N LEU A 94 6.00 14.05 -9.44
CA LEU A 94 5.63 12.65 -9.54
C LEU A 94 4.92 12.41 -10.86
N PHE A 95 5.32 11.35 -11.56
CA PHE A 95 4.66 10.86 -12.76
C PHE A 95 3.89 9.59 -12.41
N SER A 96 2.57 9.59 -12.61
CA SER A 96 1.72 8.42 -12.36
C SER A 96 1.52 7.63 -13.64
N PHE A 97 1.68 6.31 -13.55
CA PHE A 97 1.48 5.39 -14.66
C PHE A 97 0.07 4.83 -14.65
N ASN A 98 -0.55 4.85 -15.83
CA ASN A 98 -1.78 4.11 -16.09
C ASN A 98 -1.42 2.68 -16.56
N PHE A 99 -2.19 1.68 -16.13
CA PHE A 99 -2.03 0.29 -16.57
C PHE A 99 -2.54 0.02 -18.00
N ASN A 100 -3.11 1.01 -18.69
CA ASN A 100 -3.49 0.91 -20.09
C ASN A 100 -2.29 0.49 -20.94
N ASN A 101 -2.41 -0.64 -21.65
CA ASN A 101 -1.35 -1.26 -22.45
C ASN A 101 -0.11 -1.71 -21.67
N ILE A 102 -0.22 -1.88 -20.35
CA ILE A 102 0.82 -2.46 -19.50
C ILE A 102 0.39 -3.85 -19.05
N ASP A 103 1.20 -4.85 -19.35
CA ASP A 103 1.00 -6.22 -18.86
C ASP A 103 1.40 -6.33 -17.39
N LYS A 104 2.62 -5.89 -17.05
CA LYS A 104 3.14 -5.98 -15.68
C LYS A 104 4.24 -4.97 -15.38
N PHE A 105 4.40 -4.71 -14.09
CA PHE A 105 5.56 -4.01 -13.53
C PHE A 105 6.43 -5.00 -12.78
N VAL A 106 7.75 -4.92 -12.95
CA VAL A 106 8.70 -5.67 -12.12
C VAL A 106 9.54 -4.64 -11.37
N VAL A 107 9.39 -4.57 -10.06
CA VAL A 107 10.12 -3.60 -9.20
C VAL A 107 10.89 -4.38 -8.14
N ASN A 108 12.22 -4.18 -8.08
CA ASN A 108 13.11 -4.90 -7.17
C ASN A 108 12.92 -6.43 -7.21
N GLY A 109 12.67 -7.00 -8.39
CA GLY A 109 12.42 -8.44 -8.58
C GLY A 109 11.00 -8.91 -8.23
N ARG A 110 10.14 -8.04 -7.70
CA ARG A 110 8.73 -8.34 -7.39
C ARG A 110 7.87 -7.99 -8.60
N THR A 111 7.02 -8.92 -9.02
CA THR A 111 6.13 -8.73 -10.18
C THR A 111 4.77 -8.25 -9.73
N PHE A 112 4.23 -7.24 -10.40
CA PHE A 112 2.94 -6.64 -10.10
C PHE A 112 2.08 -6.60 -11.35
N LYS A 113 0.82 -7.01 -11.21
CA LYS A 113 -0.20 -6.97 -12.26
C LYS A 113 -1.43 -6.23 -11.74
N ASN A 114 -2.15 -5.58 -12.64
CA ASN A 114 -3.45 -5.00 -12.34
C ASN A 114 -4.54 -6.00 -12.71
N TYR A 115 -5.51 -6.17 -11.80
CA TYR A 115 -6.70 -6.96 -12.07
C TYR A 115 -7.94 -6.13 -11.74
N TYR A 116 -8.91 -6.20 -12.64
CA TYR A 116 -10.25 -5.71 -12.41
C TYR A 116 -11.08 -6.79 -11.72
N TRP A 117 -11.59 -6.49 -10.53
CA TRP A 117 -12.44 -7.40 -9.76
C TRP A 117 -13.35 -6.61 -8.83
N ASP A 118 -14.63 -7.01 -8.75
CA ASP A 118 -15.63 -6.39 -7.87
C ASP A 118 -15.73 -4.87 -8.07
N ASP A 119 -15.86 -4.45 -9.33
CA ASP A 119 -15.94 -3.06 -9.81
C ASP A 119 -14.73 -2.17 -9.46
N ASP A 120 -13.60 -2.75 -9.07
CA ASP A 120 -12.38 -2.03 -8.71
C ASP A 120 -11.15 -2.55 -9.44
N ASN A 121 -10.24 -1.65 -9.83
CA ASN A 121 -8.96 -1.98 -10.43
C ASN A 121 -7.88 -1.94 -9.36
N ARG A 122 -7.28 -3.08 -9.05
CA ARG A 122 -6.26 -3.18 -8.00
C ARG A 122 -4.97 -3.79 -8.48
N VAL A 123 -3.88 -3.28 -7.92
CA VAL A 123 -2.53 -3.78 -8.18
C VAL A 123 -2.20 -4.84 -7.15
N TYR A 124 -1.84 -6.02 -7.65
CA TYR A 124 -1.43 -7.14 -6.84
C TYR A 124 0.00 -7.52 -7.16
N GLU A 125 0.75 -7.90 -6.14
CA GLU A 125 2.01 -8.61 -6.31
C GLU A 125 1.72 -10.08 -6.62
N ILE A 126 2.39 -10.62 -7.63
CA ILE A 126 2.33 -12.04 -7.98
C ILE A 126 3.35 -12.79 -7.13
N ILE A 127 2.85 -13.65 -6.23
CA ILE A 127 3.69 -14.50 -5.37
C ILE A 127 3.97 -15.84 -6.06
N TYR A 128 2.95 -16.40 -6.71
CA TYR A 128 3.05 -17.63 -7.46
C TYR A 128 2.07 -17.62 -8.64
N GLU A 129 2.50 -18.12 -9.79
CA GLU A 129 1.66 -18.23 -10.99
C GLU A 129 1.75 -19.68 -11.50
N SER A 130 0.60 -20.36 -11.56
CA SER A 130 0.45 -21.66 -12.20
C SER A 130 -0.40 -21.52 -13.46
N GLU A 131 -0.60 -22.61 -14.19
CA GLU A 131 -1.45 -22.63 -15.39
C GLU A 131 -2.91 -22.25 -15.10
N ASN A 132 -3.45 -22.64 -13.93
CA ASN A 132 -4.90 -22.54 -13.66
C ASN A 132 -5.24 -21.52 -12.57
N TRP A 133 -4.26 -21.16 -11.75
CA TRP A 133 -4.46 -20.24 -10.62
C TRP A 133 -3.19 -19.49 -10.27
N SER A 134 -3.34 -18.35 -9.61
CA SER A 134 -2.23 -17.53 -9.13
C SER A 134 -2.43 -17.20 -7.64
N LEU A 135 -1.38 -17.31 -6.85
CA LEU A 135 -1.33 -16.76 -5.50
C LEU A 135 -0.84 -15.32 -5.61
N ILE A 136 -1.69 -14.39 -5.22
CA ILE A 136 -1.42 -12.96 -5.33
C ILE A 136 -1.56 -12.28 -3.98
N LYS A 137 -0.88 -11.15 -3.82
CA LYS A 137 -0.84 -10.36 -2.60
C LYS A 137 -1.30 -8.94 -2.89
N GLY A 138 -2.36 -8.53 -2.20
CA GLY A 138 -2.89 -7.18 -2.24
C GLY A 138 -2.44 -6.36 -1.03
N PHE A 139 -2.45 -5.05 -1.17
CA PHE A 139 -2.07 -4.10 -0.12
C PHE A 139 -3.24 -3.21 0.25
N LYS A 140 -3.32 -2.82 1.52
CA LYS A 140 -4.32 -1.86 2.00
C LYS A 140 -3.71 -0.93 3.04
N ILE A 141 -4.08 0.33 2.97
CA ILE A 141 -3.80 1.32 4.01
C ILE A 141 -4.87 1.23 5.10
N VAL A 142 -4.41 1.19 6.35
CA VAL A 142 -5.25 1.29 7.54
C VAL A 142 -4.76 2.45 8.37
N GLU A 143 -5.62 3.44 8.54
CA GLU A 143 -5.40 4.55 9.45
C GLU A 143 -5.72 4.13 10.88
N VAL A 144 -4.83 4.47 11.81
CA VAL A 144 -5.05 4.28 13.24
C VAL A 144 -4.96 5.65 13.90
N SER A 145 -6.10 6.15 14.34
CA SER A 145 -6.20 7.45 15.00
C SER A 145 -5.51 7.43 16.37
N GLY A 146 -4.83 8.52 16.66
CA GLY A 146 -4.29 8.87 17.96
C GLY A 146 -5.42 9.09 18.96
N SER A 147 -5.19 8.62 20.18
CA SER A 147 -6.08 8.77 21.32
C SER A 147 -5.50 9.75 22.32
N ALA A 148 -6.32 10.69 22.79
CA ALA A 148 -5.98 11.58 23.90
C ALA A 148 -5.84 10.85 25.25
N ASN A 149 -6.32 9.61 25.36
CA ASN A 149 -6.15 8.80 26.54
C ASN A 149 -4.66 8.40 26.73
N PRO A 150 -3.98 8.88 27.79
CA PRO A 150 -2.57 8.62 28.03
C PRO A 150 -2.27 7.13 28.28
N MET A 151 -3.25 6.33 28.73
CA MET A 151 -3.08 4.89 28.93
C MET A 151 -2.90 4.12 27.62
N LEU A 152 -3.36 4.67 26.49
CA LEU A 152 -3.25 4.02 25.17
C LEU A 152 -1.93 4.34 24.46
N ASN A 153 -1.14 5.30 24.95
CA ASN A 153 0.12 5.77 24.37
C ASN A 153 0.11 5.92 22.83
N ARG A 154 -1.01 6.43 22.29
CA ARG A 154 -1.19 6.70 20.84
C ARG A 154 -1.38 8.20 20.66
N THR A 155 -0.31 8.98 20.74
CA THR A 155 -0.41 10.45 20.70
C THR A 155 -0.63 11.00 19.28
N ARG A 156 -0.34 10.20 18.24
CA ARG A 156 -0.40 10.60 16.83
C ARG A 156 -1.23 9.62 15.99
N ASP A 157 -1.73 10.13 14.89
CA ASP A 157 -2.36 9.30 13.86
C ASP A 157 -1.26 8.58 13.09
N ARG A 158 -1.51 7.34 12.67
CA ARG A 158 -0.54 6.57 11.89
C ARG A 158 -1.18 5.80 10.75
N ILE A 159 -0.48 5.76 9.63
CA ILE A 159 -0.81 4.96 8.46
C ILE A 159 -0.08 3.62 8.55
N ILE A 160 -0.84 2.53 8.54
CA ILE A 160 -0.30 1.16 8.56
C ILE A 160 -0.60 0.49 7.22
N ARG A 161 0.45 -0.02 6.58
CA ARG A 161 0.33 -0.89 5.41
C ARG A 161 0.02 -2.31 5.86
N LYS A 162 -1.07 -2.88 5.38
CA LYS A 162 -1.41 -4.29 5.56
C LYS A 162 -1.34 -5.01 4.23
N ALA A 163 -0.89 -6.25 4.26
CA ALA A 163 -0.91 -7.16 3.12
C ALA A 163 -1.94 -8.27 3.35
N PHE A 164 -2.62 -8.65 2.28
CA PHE A 164 -3.61 -9.71 2.24
C PHE A 164 -3.31 -10.62 1.07
N TYR A 165 -3.61 -11.90 1.22
CA TYR A 165 -3.36 -12.90 0.19
C TYR A 165 -4.68 -13.32 -0.45
N TYR A 166 -4.61 -13.60 -1.74
CA TYR A 166 -5.75 -14.01 -2.53
C TYR A 166 -5.33 -15.11 -3.50
N LEU A 167 -6.28 -15.97 -3.84
CA LEU A 167 -6.18 -16.87 -4.98
C LEU A 167 -6.98 -16.28 -6.11
N LYS A 168 -6.32 -16.14 -7.26
CA LYS A 168 -6.97 -15.83 -8.52
C LYS A 168 -7.08 -17.11 -9.33
N ASP A 169 -8.27 -17.45 -9.78
CA ASP A 169 -8.54 -18.51 -10.74
C ASP A 169 -9.61 -18.04 -11.74
N ASP A 170 -10.16 -18.95 -12.54
CA ASP A 170 -11.22 -18.64 -13.52
C ASP A 170 -12.51 -18.15 -12.86
N SER A 171 -12.75 -18.50 -11.59
CA SER A 171 -13.92 -18.04 -10.83
C SER A 171 -13.74 -16.62 -10.28
N GLY A 172 -12.51 -16.10 -10.29
CA GLY A 172 -12.20 -14.76 -9.82
C GLY A 172 -11.15 -14.68 -8.75
N ILE A 173 -11.21 -13.62 -7.92
CA ILE A 173 -10.25 -13.35 -6.86
C ILE A 173 -10.88 -13.60 -5.49
N ASN A 174 -10.40 -14.65 -4.81
CA ASN A 174 -10.92 -15.09 -3.53
C ASN A 174 -9.87 -14.91 -2.41
N THR A 175 -10.31 -14.54 -1.21
CA THR A 175 -9.38 -14.40 -0.07
C THR A 175 -8.68 -15.73 0.26
N PHE A 176 -7.39 -15.64 0.54
CA PHE A 176 -6.55 -16.79 0.89
C PHE A 176 -5.79 -16.54 2.18
N ILE A 177 -5.60 -17.60 2.96
CA ILE A 177 -4.80 -17.55 4.17
C ILE A 177 -3.72 -18.63 4.06
N MET A 178 -2.47 -18.21 4.22
CA MET A 178 -1.28 -19.08 4.22
C MET A 178 -1.24 -19.96 5.49
N LYS A 179 -2.14 -20.96 5.52
CA LYS A 179 -2.19 -22.02 6.53
C LYS A 179 -1.85 -23.33 5.85
N LYS A 180 -1.13 -24.21 6.56
CA LYS A 180 -0.78 -25.57 6.11
C LYS A 180 -1.94 -26.28 5.41
N ASN A 181 -3.08 -26.42 6.08
CA ASN A 181 -4.23 -27.13 5.54
C ASN A 181 -4.83 -26.47 4.29
N LYS A 182 -4.70 -25.15 4.13
CA LYS A 182 -5.18 -24.42 2.94
C LYS A 182 -4.23 -24.62 1.77
N ILE A 183 -2.92 -24.53 2.01
CA ILE A 183 -1.90 -24.79 0.98
C ILE A 183 -1.98 -26.25 0.51
N LEU A 184 -2.05 -27.23 1.42
CA LEU A 184 -2.21 -28.64 1.04
C LEU A 184 -3.50 -28.89 0.23
N LYS A 185 -4.60 -28.19 0.53
CA LYS A 185 -5.83 -28.28 -0.27
C LYS A 185 -5.65 -27.79 -1.72
N LEU A 186 -4.74 -26.86 -1.98
CA LEU A 186 -4.40 -26.44 -3.35
C LEU A 186 -3.66 -27.53 -4.12
N LEU A 187 -2.89 -28.35 -3.41
CA LEU A 187 -2.10 -29.45 -3.99
C LEU A 187 -2.93 -30.73 -4.18
N ASN A 188 -3.94 -30.94 -3.34
CA ASN A 188 -4.64 -32.21 -3.15
C ASN A 188 -5.72 -32.53 -4.18
N LYS A 189 -5.49 -32.34 -5.48
CA LYS A 189 -6.27 -33.06 -6.51
C LYS A 189 -5.91 -34.56 -6.59
N LYS A 190 -4.82 -35.01 -5.95
CA LYS A 190 -4.51 -36.43 -5.70
C LYS A 190 -3.96 -36.60 -4.27
N GLU A 191 -4.67 -37.32 -3.41
CA GLU A 191 -4.37 -37.49 -1.97
C GLU A 191 -2.93 -37.95 -1.68
N THR A 192 -2.32 -38.71 -2.59
CA THR A 192 -0.97 -39.30 -2.45
C THR A 192 0.17 -38.26 -2.44
N GLY A 193 -0.02 -37.07 -3.01
CA GLY A 193 1.02 -36.03 -3.08
C GLY A 193 1.30 -35.31 -1.74
N SER A 194 0.35 -35.37 -0.80
CA SER A 194 0.43 -34.62 0.47
C SER A 194 1.63 -35.04 1.33
N GLU A 195 1.88 -36.35 1.45
CA GLU A 195 2.86 -36.90 2.38
C GLU A 195 4.30 -36.58 1.93
N GLU A 196 4.56 -36.63 0.63
CA GLU A 196 5.85 -36.28 0.03
C GLU A 196 6.18 -34.81 0.22
N VAL A 197 5.22 -33.92 -0.03
CA VAL A 197 5.37 -32.48 0.23
C VAL A 197 5.65 -32.23 1.70
N LEU A 198 4.97 -32.94 2.61
CA LEU A 198 5.23 -32.82 4.05
C LEU A 198 6.63 -33.28 4.46
N ARG A 199 7.16 -34.35 3.86
CA ARG A 199 8.57 -34.75 4.06
C ARG A 199 9.54 -33.72 3.53
N TYR A 200 9.29 -33.17 2.34
CA TYR A 200 10.11 -32.10 1.75
C TYR A 200 10.14 -30.86 2.65
N VAL A 201 8.99 -30.42 3.13
CA VAL A 201 8.86 -29.29 4.06
C VAL A 201 9.65 -29.54 5.36
N LYS A 202 9.53 -30.73 5.95
CA LYS A 202 10.24 -31.07 7.19
C LYS A 202 11.75 -31.13 7.00
N SER A 203 12.22 -31.82 5.95
CA SER A 203 13.65 -31.98 5.66
C SER A 203 14.34 -30.65 5.37
N ASN A 204 13.67 -29.74 4.67
CA ASN A 204 14.19 -28.41 4.33
C ASN A 204 13.82 -27.32 5.35
N LYS A 205 13.17 -27.68 6.46
CA LYS A 205 12.72 -26.76 7.53
C LYS A 205 11.91 -25.57 6.99
N LEU A 206 11.03 -25.83 6.02
CA LEU A 206 10.19 -24.82 5.39
C LEU A 206 8.95 -24.49 6.25
N SER A 207 8.45 -23.28 6.08
CA SER A 207 7.30 -22.74 6.81
C SER A 207 6.18 -22.37 5.86
N PHE A 208 4.98 -22.87 6.13
CA PHE A 208 3.75 -22.49 5.42
C PHE A 208 3.32 -21.03 5.64
N LYS A 209 4.06 -20.25 6.45
CA LYS A 209 3.77 -18.84 6.72
C LYS A 209 4.74 -17.87 6.03
N ARG A 210 5.90 -18.36 5.55
CA ARG A 210 6.90 -17.52 4.87
C ARG A 210 6.65 -17.59 3.36
N GLU A 211 6.50 -16.45 2.72
CA GLU A 211 6.17 -16.38 1.28
C GLU A 211 7.17 -17.17 0.42
N GLU A 212 8.47 -16.93 0.62
CA GLU A 212 9.55 -17.61 -0.10
C GLU A 212 9.52 -19.13 0.05
N ASP A 213 9.19 -19.62 1.24
CA ASP A 213 9.07 -21.05 1.50
C ASP A 213 7.83 -21.63 0.83
N VAL A 214 6.72 -20.89 0.85
CA VAL A 214 5.47 -21.31 0.19
C VAL A 214 5.71 -21.46 -1.31
N VAL A 215 6.42 -20.52 -1.94
CA VAL A 215 6.82 -20.64 -3.36
C VAL A 215 7.61 -21.93 -3.60
N LYS A 216 8.66 -22.20 -2.80
CA LYS A 216 9.45 -23.44 -2.91
C LYS A 216 8.61 -24.71 -2.75
N ILE A 217 7.64 -24.69 -1.83
CA ILE A 217 6.71 -25.81 -1.60
C ILE A 217 5.84 -26.04 -2.83
N LEU A 218 5.30 -24.96 -3.40
CA LEU A 218 4.44 -25.01 -4.58
C LEU A 218 5.23 -25.49 -5.80
N ASP A 219 6.43 -24.96 -6.04
CA ASP A 219 7.34 -25.38 -7.11
C ASP A 219 7.65 -26.88 -7.05
N TYR A 220 8.05 -27.38 -5.87
CA TYR A 220 8.33 -28.79 -5.66
C TYR A 220 7.12 -29.67 -5.97
N SER A 221 5.92 -29.23 -5.58
CA SER A 221 4.68 -30.01 -5.73
C SER A 221 4.06 -30.00 -7.12
N LEU A 222 4.21 -28.90 -7.87
CA LEU A 222 3.56 -28.69 -9.17
C LEU A 222 4.49 -28.98 -10.35
N GLY A 223 5.75 -29.37 -10.08
CA GLY A 223 6.65 -29.87 -11.11
C GLY A 223 7.10 -28.82 -12.12
N GLN A 224 7.08 -27.54 -11.75
CA GLN A 224 7.75 -26.48 -12.50
C GLN A 224 9.27 -26.66 -12.30
N LYS A 225 9.86 -27.58 -13.06
CA LYS A 225 11.31 -27.69 -13.26
C LYS A 225 11.74 -26.87 -14.45
#